data_AF-A0AAW2JZE7-F1
#
_entry.id   AF-A0AAW2JZE7-F1
#
_cell.length_a   1.000
_cell.length_b   1.000
_cell.length_c   1.000
_cell.angle_alpha   90.00
_cell.angle_beta   90.00
_cell.angle_gamma   90.00
#
_symmetry.space_group_name_H-M   'P 1'
#
loop_
_entity.id
_entity.type
_entity.pdbx_description
1 polymer ?
#
loop_
_entity_poly.entity_id
_entity_poly.type
_entity_poly.pdbx_seq_one_letter_code
_entity_poly.pdbx_strand_id
1 'polypeptide(L)'
;MASSSERAGEQIVYYHIVPEYQTEESMYNAVRRFGSVSYETLSLHHKIVAKEADGSVRFGEGEDSGYLFDPDIYTDGRISVQGIDGVLFPPPAEGKKNEAKGPKIADRNAKTVTRARRGMYANSLSISFSW
;
A
#
# COMPACT_ATOMS: atom_id res chain seq x y z
N MET A 1 -6.38 24.71 29.81
CA MET A 1 -5.72 23.57 29.14
C MET A 1 -6.52 23.32 27.87
N ALA A 2 -5.94 23.60 26.70
CA ALA A 2 -6.63 23.47 25.41
C ALA A 2 -7.14 22.03 25.25
N SER A 3 -8.37 21.90 24.74
CA SER A 3 -9.06 20.63 24.63
C SER A 3 -8.33 19.72 23.65
N SER A 4 -8.27 18.41 23.91
CA SER A 4 -7.56 17.45 23.04
C SER A 4 -8.02 17.49 21.56
N SER A 5 -9.21 18.03 21.28
CA SER A 5 -9.76 18.26 19.94
C SER A 5 -9.11 19.42 19.18
N GLU A 6 -8.58 20.44 19.84
CA GLU A 6 -7.94 21.60 19.17
C GLU A 6 -6.61 21.23 18.51
N ARG A 7 -5.94 20.17 18.98
CA ARG A 7 -4.66 19.70 18.38
C ARG A 7 -4.83 18.62 17.33
N ALA A 8 -6.05 18.11 17.11
CA ALA A 8 -6.29 17.00 16.19
C ALA A 8 -5.95 17.39 14.73
N GLY A 9 -6.36 18.59 14.30
CA GLY A 9 -6.02 19.09 12.97
C GLY A 9 -4.51 19.32 12.78
N GLU A 10 -3.84 19.86 13.79
CA GLU A 10 -2.39 20.08 13.80
C GLU A 10 -1.62 18.75 13.63
N GLN A 11 -2.06 17.69 14.33
CA GLN A 11 -1.46 16.36 14.24
C GLN A 11 -1.62 15.74 12.86
N ILE A 12 -2.78 15.91 12.22
CA ILE A 12 -3.01 15.45 10.85
C ILE A 12 -2.03 16.16 9.90
N VAL A 13 -1.89 17.49 10.00
CA VAL A 13 -0.95 18.24 9.16
C VAL A 13 0.49 17.75 9.35
N TYR A 14 0.96 17.57 10.59
CA TYR A 14 2.31 17.05 10.84
C TYR A 14 2.52 15.63 10.35
N TYR A 15 1.48 14.81 10.32
CA TYR A 15 1.57 13.48 9.76
C TYR A 15 1.84 13.50 8.26
N HIS A 16 1.33 14.51 7.53
CA HIS A 16 1.57 14.64 6.08
C HIS A 16 2.94 15.22 5.73
N ILE A 17 3.73 15.68 6.71
CA ILE A 17 5.05 16.28 6.47
C ILE A 17 6.15 15.27 6.77
N VAL A 18 6.88 14.88 5.72
CA VAL A 18 8.12 14.12 5.83
C VAL A 18 9.29 15.11 5.89
N PRO A 19 10.09 15.14 6.97
CA PRO A 19 11.19 16.10 7.12
C PRO A 19 12.39 15.78 6.22
N GLU A 20 12.49 14.54 5.73
CA GLU A 20 13.51 14.14 4.78
C GLU A 20 13.12 14.56 3.37
N TYR A 21 14.07 15.14 2.63
CA TYR A 21 13.86 15.48 1.23
C TYR A 21 13.73 14.21 0.39
N GLN A 22 12.54 13.99 -0.15
CA GLN A 22 12.24 12.84 -1.01
C GLN A 22 11.59 13.34 -2.31
N THR A 23 12.20 13.02 -3.45
CA THR A 23 11.59 13.26 -4.77
C THR A 23 10.64 12.13 -5.12
N GLU A 24 9.75 12.37 -6.08
CA GLU A 24 8.86 11.34 -6.62
C GLU A 24 9.66 10.09 -7.07
N GLU A 25 10.68 10.28 -7.91
CA GLU A 25 11.50 9.19 -8.44
C GLU A 25 12.11 8.34 -7.32
N SER A 26 12.56 8.99 -6.24
CA SER A 26 13.10 8.30 -5.06
C SER A 26 12.04 7.43 -4.39
N MET A 27 10.82 7.96 -4.20
CA MET A 27 9.71 7.21 -3.61
C MET A 27 9.34 5.98 -4.44
N TYR A 28 9.18 6.12 -5.75
CA TYR A 28 8.89 4.99 -6.64
C TYR A 28 10.00 3.95 -6.63
N ASN A 29 11.25 4.38 -6.78
CA ASN A 29 12.38 3.47 -6.82
C ASN A 29 12.55 2.72 -5.49
N ALA A 30 12.39 3.41 -4.36
CA ALA A 30 12.47 2.79 -3.05
C ALA A 30 11.36 1.74 -2.88
N VAL A 31 10.12 2.09 -3.21
CA VAL A 31 8.97 1.20 -3.07
C VAL A 31 9.07 0.00 -4.02
N ARG A 32 9.54 0.17 -5.26
CA ARG A 32 9.78 -0.95 -6.19
C ARG A 32 10.91 -1.88 -5.78
N ARG A 33 11.97 -1.35 -5.16
CA ARG A 33 13.13 -2.14 -4.74
C ARG A 33 12.86 -2.90 -3.44
N PHE A 34 12.23 -2.25 -2.47
CA PHE A 34 12.05 -2.78 -1.13
C PHE A 34 10.65 -3.36 -0.90
N GLY A 35 9.69 -3.11 -1.80
CA GLY A 35 8.28 -3.50 -1.69
C GLY A 35 7.48 -2.64 -0.71
N SER A 36 8.10 -2.28 0.42
CA SER A 36 7.54 -1.35 1.40
C SER A 36 8.63 -0.47 2.01
N VAL A 37 8.35 0.81 2.16
CA VAL A 37 9.27 1.81 2.72
C VAL A 37 8.56 2.54 3.86
N SER A 38 9.28 2.88 4.93
CA SER A 38 8.73 3.65 6.04
C SER A 38 9.40 5.02 6.11
N TYR A 39 8.58 6.06 6.13
CA TYR A 39 8.99 7.45 6.26
C TYR A 39 8.69 7.96 7.66
N GLU A 40 9.66 8.66 8.25
CA GLU A 40 9.43 9.41 9.48
C GLU A 40 8.65 10.69 9.16
N THR A 41 7.76 11.09 10.06
CA THR A 41 6.95 12.32 9.90
C THR A 41 7.34 13.33 10.98
N LEU A 42 6.95 14.60 10.81
CA LEU A 42 7.14 15.61 11.86
C LEU A 42 6.37 15.29 13.14
N SER A 43 5.35 14.44 13.06
CA SER A 43 4.78 13.84 14.25
C SER A 43 5.76 12.81 14.82
N LEU A 44 6.59 13.24 15.79
CA LEU A 44 7.72 12.52 16.40
C LEU A 44 7.49 11.03 16.74
N HIS A 45 6.24 10.61 16.94
CA HIS A 45 5.88 9.25 17.33
C HIS A 45 5.29 8.39 16.21
N HIS A 46 5.11 8.93 15.00
CA HIS A 46 4.41 8.25 13.90
C HIS A 46 5.24 8.19 12.62
N LYS A 47 5.16 7.02 11.98
CA LYS A 47 5.75 6.75 10.68
C LYS A 47 4.65 6.48 9.67
N ILE A 48 4.88 6.88 8.42
CA ILE A 48 4.04 6.50 7.28
C ILE A 48 4.70 5.31 6.61
N VAL A 49 3.89 4.31 6.24
CA VAL A 49 4.35 3.20 5.42
C VAL A 49 3.86 3.43 3.99
N ALA A 50 4.76 3.32 3.03
CA ALA A 50 4.48 3.39 1.60
C ALA A 50 4.69 2.01 0.96
N LYS A 51 3.81 1.62 0.05
CA LYS A 51 3.83 0.33 -0.66
C LYS A 51 3.51 0.53 -2.14
N GLU A 52 3.97 -0.39 -2.98
CA GLU A 52 3.63 -0.39 -4.40
C GLU A 52 2.20 -0.90 -4.54
N ALA A 53 1.36 -0.13 -5.22
CA ALA A 53 -0.01 -0.54 -5.50
C ALA A 53 -0.45 0.01 -6.86
N ASP A 54 -0.95 -0.87 -7.73
CA ASP A 54 -1.57 -0.51 -9.00
C ASP A 54 -0.71 0.37 -9.93
N GLY A 55 0.63 0.21 -9.84
CA GLY A 55 1.58 1.00 -10.62
C GLY A 55 1.91 2.39 -10.04
N SER A 56 1.31 2.75 -8.91
CA SER A 56 1.60 3.96 -8.13
C SER A 56 2.20 3.62 -6.74
N VAL A 57 2.56 4.64 -5.98
CA VAL A 57 2.90 4.55 -4.56
C VAL A 57 1.65 4.82 -3.73
N ARG A 58 1.33 3.91 -2.80
CA ARG A 58 0.26 4.09 -1.82
C ARG A 58 0.85 4.30 -0.44
N PHE A 59 0.44 5.37 0.22
CA PHE A 59 0.81 5.72 1.59
C PHE A 59 -0.30 5.29 2.55
N GLY A 60 0.09 4.77 3.72
CA GLY A 60 -0.84 4.29 4.75
C GLY A 60 -1.34 2.87 4.50
N GLU A 61 -2.25 2.41 5.36
CA GLU A 61 -2.86 1.08 5.29
C GLU A 61 -4.39 1.20 5.45
N GLY A 62 -5.15 0.37 4.75
CA GLY A 62 -6.61 0.32 4.91
C GLY A 62 -7.35 1.47 4.23
N GLU A 63 -8.35 2.04 4.92
CA GLU A 63 -9.23 3.09 4.41
C GLU A 63 -8.57 4.47 4.45
N ASP A 64 -7.66 4.71 5.39
CA ASP A 64 -6.95 5.99 5.58
C ASP A 64 -5.67 6.09 4.72
N SER A 65 -5.69 5.46 3.56
CA SER A 65 -4.55 5.43 2.64
C SER A 65 -4.74 6.39 1.48
N GLY A 66 -3.66 7.01 1.00
CA GLY A 66 -3.65 7.85 -0.18
C GLY A 66 -2.70 7.31 -1.25
N TYR A 67 -3.14 7.31 -2.50
CA TYR A 67 -2.31 7.10 -3.66
C TYR A 67 -1.62 8.40 -4.07
N LEU A 68 -0.37 8.26 -4.50
CA LEU A 68 0.37 9.33 -5.17
C LEU A 68 -0.31 9.60 -6.51
N PHE A 69 -0.91 10.79 -6.65
CA PHE A 69 -1.70 11.16 -7.82
C PHE A 69 -1.00 12.23 -8.66
N ASP A 70 -0.53 13.30 -8.01
CA ASP A 70 0.12 14.41 -8.69
C ASP A 70 1.57 14.53 -8.22
N PRO A 71 2.51 13.89 -8.94
CA PRO A 71 3.90 13.98 -8.59
C PRO A 71 4.48 15.36 -8.92
N ASP A 72 5.40 15.82 -8.07
CA ASP A 72 6.25 16.99 -8.35
C ASP A 72 5.51 18.31 -8.60
N ILE A 73 4.39 18.56 -7.89
CA ILE A 73 3.67 19.85 -7.88
C ILE A 73 4.64 21.03 -7.63
N TYR A 74 5.63 20.82 -6.76
CA TYR A 74 6.71 21.78 -6.52
C TYR A 74 7.98 21.07 -6.07
N THR A 75 9.12 21.41 -6.67
CA THR A 75 10.44 20.94 -6.26
C THR A 75 11.47 22.07 -6.37
N ASP A 76 12.22 22.31 -5.29
CA ASP A 76 13.27 23.36 -5.23
C ASP A 76 14.58 22.83 -4.60
N GLY A 77 14.78 21.50 -4.61
CA GLY A 77 15.97 20.86 -4.04
C GLY A 77 16.03 20.84 -2.50
N ARG A 78 15.12 21.55 -1.82
CA ARG A 78 14.99 21.57 -0.34
C ARG A 78 13.64 21.06 0.14
N ILE A 79 12.58 21.42 -0.58
CA ILE A 79 11.23 20.95 -0.37
C ILE A 79 10.72 20.32 -1.65
N SER A 80 9.94 19.28 -1.49
CA SER A 80 9.17 18.63 -2.55
C SER A 80 7.73 18.53 -2.07
N VAL A 81 6.78 18.84 -2.96
CA VAL A 81 5.34 18.76 -2.66
C VAL A 81 4.72 17.75 -3.60
N GLN A 82 4.01 16.79 -3.03
CA GLN A 82 3.31 15.74 -3.76
C GLN A 82 1.81 15.83 -3.49
N GLY A 83 1.00 15.60 -4.53
CA GLY A 83 -0.43 15.42 -4.42
C GLY A 83 -0.78 13.97 -4.13
N ILE A 84 -1.48 13.75 -3.02
CA ILE A 84 -2.10 12.47 -2.68
C ILE A 84 -3.63 12.60 -2.74
N ASP A 85 -4.32 11.55 -3.16
CA ASP A 85 -5.78 11.57 -3.32
C ASP A 85 -6.55 11.31 -2.00
N GLY A 86 -5.87 10.83 -0.97
CA GLY A 86 -6.43 10.48 0.34
C GLY A 86 -5.79 11.27 1.48
N VAL A 87 -6.56 11.51 2.54
CA VAL A 87 -6.06 12.13 3.77
C VAL A 87 -5.56 11.03 4.70
N LEU A 88 -4.32 11.16 5.17
CA LEU A 88 -3.69 10.22 6.08
C LEU A 88 -4.03 10.58 7.52
N PHE A 89 -4.53 9.61 8.28
CA PHE A 89 -4.79 9.79 9.70
C PHE A 89 -3.68 9.15 10.54
N PRO A 90 -3.10 9.88 11.51
CA PRO A 90 -2.12 9.30 12.41
C PRO A 90 -2.78 8.20 13.25
N PRO A 91 -2.13 7.04 13.44
CA PRO A 91 -2.67 6.00 14.30
C PRO A 91 -2.73 6.51 15.74
N PRO A 92 -3.69 6.04 16.56
CA PRO A 92 -3.82 6.49 17.95
C PRO A 92 -2.51 6.29 18.71
N ALA A 93 -2.07 7.33 19.42
CA ALA A 93 -0.87 7.31 20.24
C ALA A 93 -0.97 6.20 21.30
N GLU A 94 0.10 5.41 21.41
CA GLU A 94 0.32 4.30 22.34
C GLU A 94 -0.19 2.90 21.92
N GLY A 95 0.78 2.05 21.56
CA GLY A 95 0.87 0.72 22.18
C GLY A 95 0.04 -0.41 21.59
N LYS A 96 -0.62 -0.25 20.45
CA LYS A 96 -1.21 -1.40 19.74
C LYS A 96 -0.57 -1.53 18.36
N LYS A 97 0.48 -2.34 18.32
CA LYS A 97 0.67 -3.24 17.17
C LYS A 97 -0.66 -3.98 17.03
N ASN A 98 -1.54 -3.48 16.18
CA ASN A 98 -2.51 -4.35 15.53
C ASN A 98 -1.65 -5.23 14.64
N GLU A 99 -1.19 -6.34 15.22
CA GLU A 99 -0.87 -7.53 14.45
C GLU A 99 -2.02 -7.68 13.46
N ALA A 100 -1.72 -7.46 12.18
CA ALA A 100 -2.56 -7.96 11.11
C ALA A 100 -2.65 -9.47 11.33
N LYS A 101 -3.64 -9.92 12.11
CA LYS A 101 -4.16 -11.27 12.06
C LYS A 101 -4.78 -11.39 10.68
N GLY A 102 -3.93 -11.71 9.71
CA GLY A 102 -4.39 -12.32 8.47
C GLY A 102 -5.32 -13.49 8.85
N PRO A 103 -6.42 -13.69 8.13
CA PRO A 103 -7.29 -14.82 8.41
C PRO A 103 -6.48 -16.11 8.28
N LYS A 104 -6.29 -16.80 9.41
CA LYS A 104 -5.79 -18.18 9.44
C LYS A 104 -6.88 -19.05 8.82
N ILE A 105 -6.81 -19.27 7.51
CA ILE A 105 -7.55 -20.35 6.87
C ILE A 105 -6.81 -21.63 7.27
N ALA A 106 -7.35 -22.27 8.30
CA ALA A 106 -6.95 -23.60 8.71
C ALA A 106 -7.60 -24.60 7.76
N ASP A 107 -6.84 -25.13 6.81
CA ASP A 107 -7.19 -26.41 6.19
C ASP A 107 -5.99 -27.35 6.31
N ARG A 108 -6.08 -28.22 7.32
CA ARG A 108 -5.16 -29.33 7.50
C ARG A 108 -5.66 -30.51 6.66
N ASN A 109 -4.80 -30.89 5.73
CA ASN A 109 -4.42 -32.28 5.46
C ASN A 109 -5.40 -33.14 4.65
N ALA A 110 -5.05 -33.33 3.37
CA ALA A 110 -5.05 -34.67 2.79
C ALA A 110 -3.84 -34.82 1.86
N LYS A 111 -2.86 -35.62 2.31
CA LYS A 111 -1.85 -36.26 1.45
C LYS A 111 -2.53 -36.91 0.24
N THR A 112 -1.83 -37.00 -0.89
CA THR A 112 -1.48 -38.27 -1.58
C THR A 112 -1.25 -38.07 -3.08
N VAL A 113 0.03 -38.22 -3.47
CA VAL A 113 0.54 -38.93 -4.66
C VAL A 113 0.46 -38.27 -6.04
N THR A 114 1.67 -38.11 -6.56
CA THR A 114 2.09 -37.94 -7.95
C THR A 114 1.29 -38.74 -8.98
N ARG A 115 0.86 -38.08 -10.07
CA ARG A 115 0.73 -38.72 -11.38
C ARG A 115 0.80 -37.70 -12.52
N ALA A 116 1.94 -37.65 -13.20
CA ALA A 116 2.04 -37.06 -14.53
C ALA A 116 1.18 -37.85 -15.52
N ARG A 117 0.50 -37.16 -16.47
CA ARG A 117 0.17 -37.70 -17.79
C ARG A 117 -0.38 -36.62 -18.76
N ARG A 118 0.33 -36.49 -19.88
CA ARG A 118 -0.09 -35.94 -21.19
C ARG A 118 -1.49 -36.43 -21.62
N GLY A 119 -2.22 -35.58 -22.34
CA GLY A 119 -3.34 -35.92 -23.23
C GLY A 119 -4.05 -34.65 -23.69
N MET A 120 -3.65 -34.05 -24.82
CA MET A 120 -4.34 -34.18 -26.13
C MET A 120 -5.85 -33.92 -26.05
N TYR A 121 -6.25 -32.73 -26.52
CA TYR A 121 -7.64 -32.38 -26.81
C TYR A 121 -8.04 -33.05 -28.13
N ALA A 122 -8.88 -34.07 -28.06
CA ALA A 122 -9.62 -34.60 -29.19
C ALA A 122 -11.02 -34.97 -28.68
N ASN A 123 -12.03 -34.22 -29.13
CA ASN A 123 -13.41 -34.64 -29.35
C ASN A 123 -14.12 -33.48 -30.06
N SER A 124 -14.26 -33.55 -31.39
CA SER A 124 -15.30 -34.29 -32.12
C SER A 124 -16.68 -33.62 -31.97
N LEU A 125 -17.03 -32.79 -32.95
CA LEU A 125 -18.41 -32.60 -33.36
C LEU A 125 -18.47 -32.67 -34.89
N SER A 126 -18.84 -33.84 -35.37
CA SER A 126 -19.25 -34.09 -36.75
C SER A 126 -20.58 -33.40 -37.01
N ILE A 127 -20.63 -32.50 -38.00
CA ILE A 127 -21.88 -32.02 -38.59
C ILE A 127 -21.94 -32.60 -40.01
N SER A 128 -22.81 -33.60 -40.19
CA SER A 128 -23.21 -34.13 -41.48
C SER A 128 -24.39 -33.31 -42.01
N PHE A 129 -24.35 -32.91 -43.27
CA PHE A 129 -25.53 -32.54 -44.04
C PHE A 129 -25.43 -33.18 -45.42
N SER A 130 -26.51 -33.85 -45.84
CA SER A 130 -26.65 -34.53 -47.12
C SER A 130 -27.94 -34.05 -47.79
N TRP A 131 -27.85 -33.92 -49.11
CA TRP A 131 -28.77 -33.42 -50.14
C TRP A 131 -28.83 -31.90 -50.33
#